data_AF-A0A7V7XCU1-F1
#
_entry.id   AF-A0A7V7XCU1-F1
#
_cell.length_a   1.000
_cell.length_b   1.000
_cell.length_c   1.000
_cell.angle_alpha   90.00
_cell.angle_beta   90.00
_cell.angle_gamma   90.00
#
_symmetry.space_group_name_H-M   'P 1'
#
loop_
_entity.id
_entity.type
_entity.pdbx_description
1 polymer ?
#
loop_
_entity_poly.entity_id
_entity_poly.type
_entity_poly.pdbx_seq_one_letter_code
_entity_poly.pdbx_strand_id
1 'polypeptide(L)'
;MFIFRWMTRLTLLFMLLTAGATAVIVTVAVVATNGFGSDSLVNVPQRNDGDLVGNILEPEISLNEAIERQPIFEKIPLPSEISTDPPVVGTNLTLTIILALLFGLISTMLNNLLREKEQRLEEWLSIFYLDRLWGLFRSSTGPAVQRGCLGTPILLLVFAVYGIIFAYVQEGQNIFDPQGTQLAVVLAMAVTLVSLSGDVAQRQVAWVWGKTAAYGIYPMNVVLVIFTTFFSRIFGLIPGILYGVPGGVDIDMENEPRFREVVLIVVTIVVLVSIGLGGWGVVAWLHAVGDKDLSVTALEFAGPLVALAQTMGLALMVLALETAFFEMAPVAYTMGGRLFRWNALAWAIFFAPITFAFLHVILNPESQYLDAFSQIGVTLLMTLVILLAVATAFIWAFLTFAEPPRPKTPPAPNRPPQPIQSPQP
;
A
#
# COMPACT_ATOMS: atom_id res chain seq x y z
N MET A 1 8.54 10.50 35.54
CA MET A 1 7.48 11.32 34.92
C MET A 1 7.36 11.11 33.40
N PHE A 2 8.46 10.99 32.65
CA PHE A 2 8.46 10.77 31.19
C PHE A 2 7.78 9.44 30.78
N ILE A 3 8.13 8.32 31.44
CA ILE A 3 7.57 6.98 31.16
C ILE A 3 6.05 6.93 31.41
N PHE A 4 5.57 7.57 32.48
CA PHE A 4 4.14 7.60 32.80
C PHE A 4 3.31 8.38 31.76
N ARG A 5 3.82 9.52 31.28
CA ARG A 5 3.21 10.27 30.16
C ARG A 5 3.25 9.46 28.86
N TRP A 6 4.31 8.70 28.64
CA TRP A 6 4.45 7.84 27.46
C TRP A 6 3.45 6.68 27.47
N MET A 7 3.30 5.99 28.61
CA MET A 7 2.32 4.92 28.79
C MET A 7 0.88 5.41 28.64
N THR A 8 0.49 6.50 29.31
CA THR A 8 -0.87 7.06 29.19
C THR A 8 -1.20 7.48 27.75
N ARG A 9 -0.21 7.98 27.01
CA ARG A 9 -0.37 8.33 25.59
C ARG A 9 -0.53 7.10 24.69
N LEU A 10 0.23 6.03 24.93
CA LEU A 10 0.04 4.74 24.26
C LEU A 10 -1.33 4.14 24.54
N THR A 11 -1.84 4.28 25.77
CA THR A 11 -3.18 3.79 26.12
C THR A 11 -4.26 4.57 25.37
N LEU A 12 -4.11 5.89 25.26
CA LEU A 12 -5.04 6.76 24.52
C LEU A 12 -5.01 6.47 23.02
N LEU A 13 -3.84 6.12 22.48
CA LEU A 13 -3.66 5.72 21.08
C LEU A 13 -4.28 4.34 20.82
N PHE A 14 -4.05 3.38 21.72
CA PHE A 14 -4.74 2.10 21.70
C PHE A 14 -6.26 2.28 21.79
N MET A 15 -6.74 3.19 22.65
CA MET A 15 -8.17 3.55 22.73
C MET A 15 -8.70 4.20 21.45
N LEU A 16 -7.94 5.06 20.77
CA LEU A 16 -8.36 5.65 19.49
C LEU A 16 -8.39 4.63 18.35
N LEU A 17 -7.37 3.76 18.27
CA LEU A 17 -7.33 2.67 17.30
C LEU A 17 -8.45 1.66 17.56
N THR A 18 -8.68 1.30 18.82
CA THR A 18 -9.77 0.39 19.21
C THR A 18 -11.13 1.04 19.05
N ALA A 19 -11.33 2.32 19.38
CA ALA A 19 -12.60 3.01 19.16
C ALA A 19 -12.90 3.20 17.66
N GLY A 20 -11.88 3.52 16.86
CA GLY A 20 -11.98 3.52 15.39
C GLY A 20 -12.33 2.14 14.86
N ALA A 21 -11.63 1.10 15.33
CA ALA A 21 -11.94 -0.29 15.01
C ALA A 21 -13.35 -0.68 15.47
N THR A 22 -13.82 -0.21 16.63
CA THR A 22 -15.15 -0.52 17.16
C THR A 22 -16.22 0.18 16.33
N ALA A 23 -16.03 1.45 15.96
CA ALA A 23 -16.93 2.15 15.06
C ALA A 23 -16.98 1.48 13.68
N VAL A 24 -15.82 1.09 13.15
CA VAL A 24 -15.71 0.28 11.93
C VAL A 24 -16.49 -1.02 12.10
N ILE A 25 -16.25 -1.80 13.14
CA ILE A 25 -16.92 -3.08 13.42
C ILE A 25 -18.43 -2.89 13.58
N VAL A 26 -18.89 -1.82 14.23
CA VAL A 26 -20.32 -1.52 14.39
C VAL A 26 -20.95 -1.12 13.06
N THR A 27 -20.31 -0.25 12.27
CA THR A 27 -20.80 0.10 10.93
C THR A 27 -20.84 -1.14 10.03
N VAL A 28 -19.81 -1.97 10.10
CA VAL A 28 -19.65 -3.23 9.38
C VAL A 28 -20.71 -4.24 9.79
N ALA A 29 -20.97 -4.41 11.09
CA ALA A 29 -22.02 -5.27 11.62
C ALA A 29 -23.39 -4.77 11.18
N VAL A 30 -23.66 -3.46 11.26
CA VAL A 30 -24.91 -2.85 10.80
C VAL A 30 -25.11 -3.05 9.29
N VAL A 31 -24.05 -2.92 8.47
CA VAL A 31 -24.11 -3.20 7.03
C VAL A 31 -24.36 -4.69 6.77
N ALA A 32 -23.71 -5.58 7.53
CA ALA A 32 -23.85 -7.02 7.39
C ALA A 32 -25.24 -7.54 7.78
N THR A 33 -25.84 -6.99 8.84
CA THR A 33 -27.11 -7.47 9.38
C THR A 33 -28.34 -6.83 8.73
N ASN A 34 -28.20 -5.70 8.03
CA ASN A 34 -29.34 -4.94 7.49
C ASN A 34 -29.67 -5.26 6.01
N GLY A 35 -29.36 -6.46 5.52
CA GLY A 35 -29.96 -6.98 4.28
C GLY A 35 -29.25 -6.64 2.97
N PHE A 36 -27.96 -6.28 2.99
CA PHE A 36 -27.14 -6.25 1.77
C PHE A 36 -26.60 -7.65 1.45
N GLY A 37 -27.45 -8.51 0.86
CA GLY A 37 -27.00 -9.62 0.01
C GLY A 37 -26.17 -10.76 0.62
N SER A 38 -26.38 -11.13 1.90
CA SER A 38 -25.69 -12.27 2.54
C SER A 38 -25.94 -13.62 1.86
N ASP A 39 -27.02 -13.73 1.08
CA ASP A 39 -27.52 -14.99 0.53
C ASP A 39 -26.56 -15.66 -0.48
N SER A 40 -25.52 -14.97 -0.96
CA SER A 40 -24.54 -15.54 -1.90
C SER A 40 -23.24 -16.03 -1.28
N LEU A 41 -22.88 -15.57 -0.07
CA LEU A 41 -21.61 -15.94 0.57
C LEU A 41 -21.78 -17.02 1.63
N VAL A 42 -23.00 -17.23 2.08
CA VAL A 42 -23.37 -18.28 3.02
C VAL A 42 -24.29 -19.23 2.27
N ASN A 43 -23.73 -20.32 1.76
CA ASN A 43 -24.51 -21.34 1.07
C ASN A 43 -25.15 -22.25 2.12
N VAL A 44 -26.35 -21.89 2.59
CA VAL A 44 -27.13 -22.76 3.48
C VAL A 44 -27.83 -23.80 2.58
N PRO A 45 -27.55 -25.10 2.72
CA PRO A 45 -28.24 -26.15 1.97
C PRO A 45 -29.74 -25.96 2.15
N GLN A 46 -30.47 -25.74 1.04
CA GLN A 46 -31.91 -25.58 1.12
C GLN A 46 -32.51 -26.86 1.69
N ARG A 47 -33.16 -26.73 2.85
CA ARG A 47 -33.89 -27.80 3.51
C ARG A 47 -34.99 -28.27 2.57
N ASN A 48 -34.82 -29.43 1.94
CA ASN A 48 -35.89 -30.06 1.18
C ASN A 48 -36.97 -30.53 2.17
N ASP A 49 -38.12 -29.85 2.18
CA ASP A 49 -39.26 -30.16 3.06
C ASP A 49 -39.87 -31.57 2.85
N GLY A 50 -39.39 -32.33 1.86
CA GLY A 50 -39.84 -33.67 1.52
C GLY A 50 -39.34 -34.80 2.44
N ASP A 51 -38.28 -34.60 3.23
CA ASP A 51 -37.62 -35.66 4.03
C ASP A 51 -38.05 -35.68 5.51
N LEU A 52 -39.23 -35.15 5.84
CA LEU A 52 -39.75 -35.02 7.22
C LEU A 52 -40.17 -36.33 7.92
N VAL A 53 -39.60 -37.47 7.57
CA VAL A 53 -39.92 -38.76 8.21
C VAL A 53 -38.66 -39.46 8.70
N GLY A 54 -38.14 -39.00 9.84
CA GLY A 54 -37.24 -39.79 10.69
C GLY A 54 -35.95 -39.10 11.09
N ASN A 55 -35.85 -38.75 12.38
CA ASN A 55 -34.71 -38.20 13.12
C ASN A 55 -34.42 -36.70 12.92
N ILE A 56 -34.80 -35.94 13.95
CA ILE A 56 -34.58 -34.50 14.16
C ILE A 56 -33.15 -34.28 14.65
N LEU A 57 -32.16 -34.56 13.82
CA LEU A 57 -30.82 -34.00 14.02
C LEU A 57 -30.71 -32.84 13.04
N GLU A 58 -30.61 -31.63 13.57
CA GLU A 58 -30.31 -30.47 12.74
C GLU A 58 -29.01 -30.76 11.97
N PRO A 59 -28.96 -30.55 10.65
CA PRO A 59 -27.74 -30.76 9.90
C PRO A 59 -26.67 -29.83 10.46
N GLU A 60 -25.64 -30.43 11.04
CA GLU A 60 -24.43 -29.77 11.48
C GLU A 60 -23.57 -29.49 10.24
N ILE A 61 -23.31 -28.21 9.98
CA ILE A 61 -22.50 -27.76 8.84
C ILE A 61 -21.31 -27.00 9.41
N SER A 62 -20.11 -27.31 8.93
CA SER A 62 -18.91 -26.58 9.32
C SER A 62 -18.92 -25.17 8.73
N LEU A 63 -18.44 -24.20 9.49
CA LEU A 63 -18.39 -22.80 9.07
C LEU A 63 -17.49 -22.61 7.83
N ASN A 64 -16.42 -23.40 7.73
CA ASN A 64 -15.48 -23.38 6.61
C ASN A 64 -16.10 -23.92 5.30
N GLU A 65 -17.09 -24.81 5.39
CA GLU A 65 -17.84 -25.31 4.23
C GLU A 65 -18.93 -24.32 3.79
N ALA A 66 -19.52 -23.60 4.75
CA ALA A 66 -20.58 -22.65 4.47
C ALA A 66 -20.10 -21.29 3.94
N ILE A 67 -18.86 -20.89 4.24
CA ILE A 67 -18.33 -19.56 3.91
C ILE A 67 -17.30 -19.66 2.79
N GLU A 68 -17.70 -19.21 1.61
CA GLU A 68 -16.78 -19.09 0.47
C GLU A 68 -15.96 -17.80 0.54
N ARG A 69 -14.71 -17.88 0.12
CA ARG A 69 -13.86 -16.69 -0.05
C ARG A 69 -14.39 -15.85 -1.20
N GLN A 70 -14.34 -14.54 -1.04
CA GLN A 70 -14.61 -13.63 -2.15
C GLN A 70 -13.69 -13.93 -3.34
N PRO A 71 -14.18 -13.90 -4.59
CA PRO A 71 -13.39 -14.27 -5.77
C PRO A 71 -12.07 -13.49 -5.91
N ILE A 72 -12.03 -12.23 -5.47
CA ILE A 72 -10.81 -11.41 -5.50
C ILE A 72 -9.70 -11.91 -4.56
N PHE A 73 -10.07 -12.66 -3.52
CA PHE A 73 -9.15 -13.22 -2.53
C PHE A 73 -9.03 -14.74 -2.60
N GLU A 74 -9.69 -15.40 -3.56
CA GLU A 74 -9.67 -16.85 -3.73
C GLU A 74 -8.24 -17.39 -3.88
N LYS A 75 -7.39 -16.66 -4.61
CA LYS A 75 -5.98 -17.02 -4.86
C LYS A 75 -5.02 -16.58 -3.78
N ILE A 76 -5.48 -15.88 -2.74
CA ILE A 76 -4.63 -15.44 -1.65
C ILE A 76 -4.55 -16.56 -0.60
N PRO A 77 -3.37 -17.16 -0.36
CA PRO A 77 -3.24 -18.26 0.57
C PRO A 77 -3.46 -17.80 2.00
N LEU A 78 -4.12 -18.65 2.79
CA LEU A 78 -4.16 -18.51 4.24
C LEU A 78 -2.78 -18.79 4.85
N PRO A 79 -2.52 -18.39 6.11
CA PRO A 79 -1.26 -18.71 6.79
C PRO A 79 -0.92 -20.21 6.80
N SER A 80 -1.93 -21.07 6.84
CA SER A 80 -1.79 -22.52 6.79
C SER A 80 -1.58 -23.09 5.38
N GLU A 81 -1.84 -22.31 4.34
CA GLU A 81 -1.81 -22.75 2.94
C GLU A 81 -0.54 -22.29 2.21
N ILE A 82 0.29 -21.46 2.82
CA ILE A 82 1.56 -21.05 2.22
C ILE A 82 2.45 -22.26 2.01
N SER A 83 2.92 -22.44 0.78
CA SER A 83 3.91 -23.46 0.46
C SER A 83 5.20 -23.20 1.24
N THR A 84 5.60 -24.18 2.03
CA THR A 84 6.91 -24.20 2.72
C THR A 84 7.93 -25.03 1.94
N ASP A 85 7.61 -25.40 0.69
CA ASP A 85 8.46 -26.22 -0.14
C ASP A 85 9.76 -25.47 -0.48
N PRO A 86 10.94 -26.06 -0.22
CA PRO A 86 12.22 -25.39 -0.45
C PRO A 86 12.40 -24.81 -1.87
N PRO A 87 11.92 -25.45 -2.96
CA PRO A 87 11.97 -24.88 -4.31
C PRO A 87 11.17 -23.58 -4.46
N VAL A 88 9.96 -23.51 -3.89
CA VAL A 88 9.08 -22.34 -3.99
C VAL A 88 9.67 -21.17 -3.19
N VAL A 89 10.12 -21.47 -1.96
CA VAL A 89 10.80 -20.48 -1.10
C VAL A 89 12.09 -19.98 -1.76
N GLY A 90 12.92 -20.87 -2.32
CA GLY A 90 14.15 -20.51 -3.01
C GLY A 90 13.92 -19.66 -4.26
N THR A 91 12.84 -19.94 -5.00
CA THR A 91 12.44 -19.16 -6.18
C THR A 91 12.04 -17.74 -5.79
N ASN A 92 11.16 -17.60 -4.80
CA ASN A 92 10.73 -16.29 -4.29
C ASN A 92 11.87 -15.50 -3.67
N LEU A 93 12.81 -16.17 -2.97
CA LEU A 93 14.02 -15.52 -2.45
C LEU A 93 14.93 -15.01 -3.56
N THR A 94 15.11 -15.80 -4.62
CA THR A 94 15.91 -15.40 -5.79
C THR A 94 15.29 -14.20 -6.50
N LEU A 95 13.98 -14.25 -6.77
CA LEU A 95 13.23 -13.13 -7.36
C LEU A 95 13.33 -11.87 -6.48
N THR A 96 13.25 -12.03 -5.16
CA THR A 96 13.43 -10.92 -4.19
C THR A 96 14.79 -10.25 -4.34
N ILE A 97 15.87 -11.04 -4.40
CA ILE A 97 17.23 -10.52 -4.56
C ILE A 97 17.35 -9.80 -5.91
N ILE A 98 16.84 -10.39 -6.98
CA ILE A 98 16.85 -9.78 -8.32
C ILE A 98 16.12 -8.44 -8.30
N LEU A 99 14.90 -8.38 -7.75
CA LEU A 99 14.14 -7.14 -7.65
C LEU A 99 14.84 -6.09 -6.80
N ALA A 100 15.39 -6.46 -5.65
CA ALA A 100 16.16 -5.53 -4.80
C ALA A 100 17.37 -4.94 -5.55
N LEU A 101 18.10 -5.76 -6.31
CA LEU A 101 19.22 -5.27 -7.12
C LEU A 101 18.74 -4.35 -8.26
N LEU A 102 17.68 -4.73 -8.98
CA LEU A 102 17.12 -3.92 -10.06
C LEU A 102 16.62 -2.58 -9.54
N PHE A 103 15.84 -2.57 -8.46
CA PHE A 103 15.35 -1.34 -7.85
C PHE A 103 16.49 -0.46 -7.33
N GLY A 104 17.49 -1.04 -6.68
CA GLY A 104 18.68 -0.30 -6.23
C GLY A 104 19.46 0.32 -7.38
N LEU A 105 19.59 -0.40 -8.50
CA LEU A 105 20.23 0.09 -9.73
C LEU A 105 19.44 1.24 -10.36
N ILE A 106 18.13 1.04 -10.56
CA ILE A 106 17.21 2.05 -11.10
C ILE A 106 17.26 3.32 -10.25
N SER A 107 17.20 3.18 -8.91
CA SER A 107 17.29 4.30 -7.98
C SER A 107 18.59 5.08 -8.15
N THR A 108 19.71 4.38 -8.24
CA THR A 108 21.02 5.01 -8.40
C THR A 108 21.11 5.78 -9.72
N MET A 109 20.66 5.18 -10.82
CA MET A 109 20.62 5.83 -12.13
C MET A 109 19.69 7.04 -12.15
N LEU A 110 18.48 6.89 -11.61
CA LEU A 110 17.47 7.95 -11.57
C LEU A 110 17.92 9.12 -10.69
N ASN A 111 18.50 8.84 -9.52
CA ASN A 111 19.02 9.88 -8.63
C ASN A 111 20.18 10.66 -9.27
N ASN A 112 21.10 9.97 -9.96
CA ASN A 112 22.17 10.64 -10.70
C ASN A 112 21.62 11.50 -11.84
N LEU A 113 20.63 10.98 -12.58
CA LEU A 113 19.95 11.70 -13.66
C LEU A 113 19.26 12.97 -13.14
N LEU A 114 18.47 12.85 -12.07
CA LEU A 114 17.79 13.99 -11.45
C LEU A 114 18.81 15.00 -10.93
N ARG A 115 19.87 14.58 -10.24
CA ARG A 115 20.86 15.50 -9.66
C ARG A 115 21.72 16.22 -10.70
N GLU A 116 22.11 15.54 -11.78
CA GLU A 116 23.03 16.10 -12.77
C GLU A 116 22.31 16.87 -13.88
N LYS A 117 21.06 16.51 -14.19
CA LYS A 117 20.36 16.99 -15.39
C LYS A 117 18.99 17.64 -15.09
N GLU A 118 18.68 17.97 -13.83
CA GLU A 118 17.36 18.55 -13.45
C GLU A 118 16.92 19.67 -14.39
N GLN A 119 17.75 20.70 -14.56
CA GLN A 119 17.44 21.86 -15.39
C GLN A 119 17.11 21.46 -16.84
N ARG A 120 17.85 20.50 -17.40
CA ARG A 120 17.63 20.05 -18.77
C ARG A 120 16.40 19.16 -18.90
N LEU A 121 16.11 18.36 -17.87
CA LEU A 121 14.91 17.55 -17.80
C LEU A 121 13.67 18.47 -17.78
N GLU A 122 13.70 19.56 -17.00
CA GLU A 122 12.66 20.59 -17.01
C GLU A 122 12.49 21.23 -18.40
N GLU A 123 13.59 21.64 -19.04
CA GLU A 123 13.55 22.19 -20.41
C GLU A 123 12.96 21.18 -21.41
N TRP A 124 13.35 19.91 -21.35
CA TRP A 124 12.84 18.87 -22.24
C TRP A 124 11.36 18.55 -21.99
N LEU A 125 10.93 18.50 -20.72
CA LEU A 125 9.53 18.29 -20.35
C LEU A 125 8.63 19.43 -20.85
N SER A 126 9.14 20.66 -20.85
CA SER A 126 8.42 21.84 -21.35
C SER A 126 8.05 21.73 -22.82
N ILE A 127 8.89 21.08 -23.63
CA ILE A 127 8.65 20.86 -25.06
C ILE A 127 7.39 20.01 -25.29
N PHE A 128 7.09 19.08 -24.39
CA PHE A 128 5.94 18.16 -24.51
C PHE A 128 4.66 18.70 -23.84
N TYR A 129 4.62 19.97 -23.43
CA TYR A 129 3.53 20.55 -22.63
C TYR A 129 3.29 19.81 -21.30
N LEU A 130 4.27 19.03 -20.83
CA LEU A 130 4.19 18.29 -19.57
C LEU A 130 4.43 19.21 -18.36
N ASP A 131 4.80 20.48 -18.58
CA ASP A 131 4.93 21.49 -17.52
C ASP A 131 3.68 21.63 -16.66
N ARG A 132 2.49 21.46 -17.24
CA ARG A 132 1.23 21.53 -16.48
C ARG A 132 1.10 20.34 -15.54
N LEU A 133 1.52 19.14 -15.98
CA LEU A 133 1.57 17.94 -15.13
C LEU A 133 2.68 18.06 -14.09
N TRP A 134 3.83 18.65 -14.46
CA TRP A 134 4.92 18.92 -13.53
C TRP A 134 4.53 19.95 -12.45
N GLY A 135 3.75 20.97 -12.83
CA GLY A 135 3.15 21.92 -11.90
C GLY A 135 2.19 21.26 -10.91
N LEU A 136 1.46 20.22 -11.32
CA LEU A 136 0.66 19.37 -10.42
C LEU A 136 1.53 18.50 -9.50
N PHE A 137 2.74 18.14 -9.94
CA PHE A 137 3.72 17.42 -9.14
C PHE A 137 4.30 18.29 -8.02
N ARG A 138 4.51 19.60 -8.28
CA ARG A 138 5.00 20.57 -7.29
C ARG A 138 3.90 21.23 -6.46
N SER A 139 2.65 21.23 -6.91
CA SER A 139 1.56 21.87 -6.18
C SER A 139 1.11 21.01 -4.99
N SER A 140 1.78 21.17 -3.84
CA SER A 140 1.16 20.81 -2.57
C SER A 140 -0.08 21.68 -2.37
N THR A 141 -1.16 21.08 -1.84
CA THR A 141 -2.42 21.79 -1.63
C THR A 141 -2.22 23.00 -0.71
N GLY A 142 -2.82 24.13 -1.09
CA GLY A 142 -2.61 25.42 -0.43
C GLY A 142 -3.04 25.46 1.05
N PRO A 143 -2.67 26.55 1.77
CA PRO A 143 -2.81 26.68 3.23
C PRO A 143 -4.25 26.57 3.78
N ALA A 144 -5.27 26.53 2.93
CA ALA A 144 -6.67 26.35 3.33
C ALA A 144 -6.97 24.90 3.80
N VAL A 145 -6.36 23.88 3.18
CA VAL A 145 -6.50 22.47 3.61
C VAL A 145 -5.75 22.25 4.94
N GLN A 146 -4.62 22.94 5.12
CA GLN A 146 -3.80 22.88 6.34
C GLN A 146 -4.50 23.43 7.60
N ARG A 147 -5.54 24.27 7.46
CA ARG A 147 -6.26 24.87 8.61
C ARG A 147 -7.39 24.01 9.19
N GLY A 148 -7.53 22.75 8.76
CA GLY A 148 -8.32 21.74 9.46
C GLY A 148 -9.84 21.72 9.20
N CYS A 149 -10.47 22.82 8.76
CA CYS A 149 -11.93 22.81 8.48
C CYS A 149 -12.35 21.95 7.28
N LEU A 150 -11.45 21.70 6.32
CA LEU A 150 -11.75 20.87 5.15
C LEU A 150 -11.15 19.45 5.21
N GLY A 151 -10.41 19.10 6.27
CA GLY A 151 -9.71 17.81 6.34
C GLY A 151 -10.66 16.62 6.32
N THR A 152 -11.71 16.64 7.15
CA THR A 152 -12.70 15.55 7.25
C THR A 152 -13.51 15.32 5.97
N PRO A 153 -14.12 16.33 5.31
CA PRO A 153 -14.87 16.09 4.07
C PRO A 153 -13.98 15.62 2.93
N ILE A 154 -12.73 16.10 2.86
CA ILE A 154 -11.76 15.64 1.87
C ILE A 154 -11.38 14.18 2.12
N LEU A 155 -11.15 13.81 3.37
CA LEU A 155 -10.86 12.44 3.74
C LEU A 155 -12.03 11.53 3.31
N LEU A 156 -13.27 11.91 3.65
CA LEU A 156 -14.49 11.19 3.21
C LEU A 156 -14.62 11.10 1.69
N LEU A 157 -14.23 12.15 0.96
CA LEU A 157 -14.20 12.12 -0.49
C LEU A 157 -13.16 11.13 -1.01
N VAL A 158 -11.95 11.11 -0.44
CA VAL A 158 -10.90 10.14 -0.75
C VAL A 158 -11.38 8.72 -0.49
N PHE A 159 -11.98 8.46 0.67
CA PHE A 159 -12.63 7.18 1.02
C PHE A 159 -13.62 6.75 -0.07
N ALA A 160 -14.54 7.65 -0.45
CA ALA A 160 -15.57 7.35 -1.45
C ALA A 160 -14.96 7.06 -2.83
N VAL A 161 -13.97 7.84 -3.25
CA VAL A 161 -13.26 7.64 -4.52
C VAL A 161 -12.58 6.27 -4.54
N TYR A 162 -11.89 5.88 -3.47
CA TYR A 162 -11.31 4.55 -3.39
C TYR A 162 -12.35 3.44 -3.47
N GLY A 163 -13.42 3.51 -2.68
CA GLY A 163 -14.49 2.50 -2.73
C GLY A 163 -15.04 2.31 -4.15
N ILE A 164 -15.29 3.41 -4.86
CA ILE A 164 -15.75 3.38 -6.26
C ILE A 164 -14.71 2.76 -7.19
N ILE A 165 -13.44 3.15 -7.05
CA ILE A 165 -12.33 2.64 -7.84
C ILE A 165 -12.18 1.12 -7.65
N PHE A 166 -12.26 0.63 -6.41
CA PHE A 166 -12.17 -0.79 -6.09
C PHE A 166 -13.35 -1.60 -6.59
N ALA A 167 -14.57 -1.07 -6.47
CA ALA A 167 -15.76 -1.68 -7.05
C ALA A 167 -15.61 -1.87 -8.57
N TYR A 168 -14.82 -1.00 -9.22
CA TYR A 168 -14.52 -1.07 -10.64
C TYR A 168 -13.37 -2.04 -10.98
N VAL A 169 -12.57 -2.53 -10.03
CA VAL A 169 -11.49 -3.49 -10.30
C VAL A 169 -12.04 -4.88 -10.59
N GLN A 170 -13.10 -5.29 -9.90
CA GLN A 170 -13.63 -6.65 -10.06
C GLN A 170 -14.40 -6.80 -11.37
N GLU A 171 -13.98 -7.75 -12.20
CA GLU A 171 -14.69 -8.08 -13.44
C GLU A 171 -16.06 -8.70 -13.13
N GLY A 172 -17.11 -8.20 -13.79
CA GLY A 172 -18.46 -8.79 -13.75
C GLY A 172 -19.37 -8.33 -12.62
N GLN A 173 -18.89 -7.60 -11.61
CA GLN A 173 -19.73 -7.08 -10.53
C GLN A 173 -20.22 -5.66 -10.85
N ASN A 174 -21.54 -5.45 -10.74
CA ASN A 174 -22.13 -4.13 -10.89
C ASN A 174 -22.08 -3.42 -9.53
N ILE A 175 -21.61 -2.16 -9.49
CA ILE A 175 -21.58 -1.36 -8.25
C ILE A 175 -22.98 -1.19 -7.66
N PHE A 176 -24.02 -1.26 -8.50
CA PHE A 176 -25.41 -1.18 -8.06
C PHE A 176 -25.97 -2.48 -7.48
N ASP A 177 -25.21 -3.58 -7.52
CA ASP A 177 -25.58 -4.82 -6.85
C ASP A 177 -25.20 -4.74 -5.35
N PRO A 178 -26.02 -5.29 -4.43
CA PRO A 178 -25.71 -5.30 -3.00
C PRO A 178 -24.35 -5.90 -2.66
N GLN A 179 -23.94 -6.96 -3.37
CA GLN A 179 -22.64 -7.62 -3.14
C GLN A 179 -21.48 -6.72 -3.57
N GLY A 180 -21.60 -6.11 -4.75
CA GLY A 180 -20.62 -5.17 -5.27
C GLY A 180 -20.48 -3.94 -4.36
N THR A 181 -21.60 -3.43 -3.83
CA THR A 181 -21.59 -2.33 -2.85
C THR A 181 -20.92 -2.74 -1.54
N GLN A 182 -21.23 -3.93 -1.00
CA GLN A 182 -20.62 -4.42 0.23
C GLN A 182 -19.10 -4.57 0.08
N LEU A 183 -18.63 -5.19 -1.01
CA LEU A 183 -17.21 -5.33 -1.27
C LEU A 183 -16.52 -3.97 -1.44
N ALA A 184 -17.15 -3.04 -2.17
CA ALA A 184 -16.65 -1.67 -2.33
C ALA A 184 -16.46 -0.97 -0.98
N VAL A 185 -17.43 -1.11 -0.07
CA VAL A 185 -17.36 -0.56 1.28
C VAL A 185 -16.23 -1.22 2.07
N VAL A 186 -16.13 -2.55 2.05
CA VAL A 186 -15.06 -3.27 2.77
C VAL A 186 -13.67 -2.86 2.28
N LEU A 187 -13.47 -2.76 0.97
CA LEU A 187 -12.20 -2.34 0.38
C LEU A 187 -11.90 -0.87 0.69
N ALA A 188 -12.88 0.03 0.59
CA ALA A 188 -12.71 1.43 0.99
C ALA A 188 -12.26 1.57 2.45
N MET A 189 -12.87 0.78 3.32
CA MET A 189 -12.52 0.73 4.74
C MET A 189 -11.13 0.15 4.95
N ALA A 190 -10.78 -0.95 4.30
CA ALA A 190 -9.47 -1.58 4.41
C ALA A 190 -8.34 -0.65 3.94
N VAL A 191 -8.47 -0.07 2.75
CA VAL A 191 -7.52 0.90 2.18
C VAL A 191 -7.28 2.04 3.13
N THR A 192 -8.36 2.56 3.69
CA THR A 192 -8.20 3.75 4.52
C THR A 192 -7.70 3.41 5.90
N LEU A 193 -8.05 2.24 6.45
CA LEU A 193 -7.42 1.78 7.67
C LEU A 193 -5.90 1.65 7.46
N VAL A 194 -5.46 1.07 6.34
CA VAL A 194 -4.04 0.92 6.01
C VAL A 194 -3.36 2.28 5.81
N SER A 195 -3.92 3.14 4.95
CA SER A 195 -3.37 4.47 4.64
C SER A 195 -3.31 5.39 5.85
N LEU A 196 -4.42 5.52 6.58
CA LEU A 196 -4.57 6.48 7.68
C LEU A 196 -3.78 6.03 8.91
N SER A 197 -3.54 4.73 9.09
CA SER A 197 -2.74 4.24 10.23
C SER A 197 -1.27 4.65 10.14
N GLY A 198 -0.67 4.62 8.94
CA GLY A 198 0.70 5.10 8.74
C GLY A 198 0.83 6.58 9.07
N ASP A 199 -0.12 7.39 8.58
CA ASP A 199 -0.22 8.83 8.83
C ASP A 199 -0.40 9.15 10.32
N VAL A 200 -1.32 8.45 10.99
CA VAL A 200 -1.54 8.61 12.44
C VAL A 200 -0.27 8.27 13.18
N ALA A 201 0.42 7.19 12.84
CA ALA A 201 1.65 6.81 13.51
C ALA A 201 2.74 7.89 13.38
N GLN A 202 2.95 8.43 12.18
CA GLN A 202 3.91 9.51 11.96
C GLN A 202 3.53 10.78 12.71
N ARG A 203 2.25 11.17 12.68
CA ARG A 203 1.75 12.33 13.41
C ARG A 203 1.99 12.21 14.92
N GLN A 204 1.80 11.02 15.47
CA GLN A 204 1.99 10.77 16.90
C GLN A 204 3.46 10.90 17.29
N VAL A 205 4.36 10.35 16.47
CA VAL A 205 5.81 10.51 16.67
C VAL A 205 6.23 11.98 16.53
N ALA A 206 5.74 12.68 15.51
CA ALA A 206 5.99 14.12 15.32
C ALA A 206 5.52 14.95 16.52
N TRP A 207 4.35 14.61 17.06
CA TRP A 207 3.81 15.28 18.25
C TRP A 207 4.67 15.04 19.49
N VAL A 208 5.23 13.84 19.66
CA VAL A 208 6.21 13.54 20.73
C VAL A 208 7.46 14.41 20.60
N TRP A 209 7.86 14.76 19.37
CA TRP A 209 8.97 15.67 19.10
C TRP A 209 8.60 17.15 19.12
N GLY A 210 7.34 17.50 19.44
CA GLY A 210 6.86 18.88 19.47
C GLY A 210 6.73 19.52 18.09
N LYS A 211 6.62 18.71 17.03
CA LYS A 211 6.43 19.18 15.65
C LYS A 211 4.95 19.23 15.30
N THR A 212 4.62 20.23 14.48
CA THR A 212 3.29 20.35 13.87
C THR A 212 3.24 19.46 12.63
N ALA A 213 2.23 18.59 12.58
CA ALA A 213 1.91 17.79 11.40
C ALA A 213 0.74 18.45 10.67
N ALA A 214 0.85 18.58 9.35
CA ALA A 214 -0.23 19.02 8.48
C ALA A 214 -0.67 17.86 7.58
N TYR A 215 -1.95 17.81 7.21
CA TYR A 215 -2.40 16.87 6.18
C TYR A 215 -2.31 17.54 4.82
N GLY A 216 -1.54 16.92 3.92
CA GLY A 216 -1.44 17.31 2.53
C GLY A 216 -2.23 16.35 1.64
N ILE A 217 -2.78 16.85 0.55
CA ILE A 217 -3.30 16.03 -0.55
C ILE A 217 -2.34 16.16 -1.71
N TYR A 218 -2.03 15.03 -2.33
CA TYR A 218 -1.15 14.89 -3.48
C TYR A 218 -1.99 14.47 -4.69
N PRO A 219 -2.44 15.41 -5.55
CA PRO A 219 -3.28 15.10 -6.71
C PRO A 219 -2.66 14.06 -7.64
N MET A 220 -1.33 14.03 -7.74
CA MET A 220 -0.62 13.04 -8.53
C MET A 220 -0.86 11.60 -8.05
N ASN A 221 -0.99 11.41 -6.74
CA ASN A 221 -1.28 10.09 -6.20
C ASN A 221 -2.71 9.64 -6.56
N VAL A 222 -3.68 10.56 -6.67
CA VAL A 222 -5.03 10.25 -7.18
C VAL A 222 -4.95 9.78 -8.64
N VAL A 223 -4.22 10.50 -9.49
CA VAL A 223 -4.01 10.13 -10.90
C VAL A 223 -3.34 8.76 -10.98
N LEU A 224 -2.35 8.50 -10.12
CA LEU A 224 -1.64 7.24 -10.07
C LEU A 224 -2.56 6.09 -9.68
N VAL A 225 -3.41 6.24 -8.66
CA VAL A 225 -4.41 5.23 -8.28
C VAL A 225 -5.35 4.92 -9.42
N ILE A 226 -5.89 5.96 -10.08
CA ILE A 226 -6.78 5.77 -11.23
C ILE A 226 -6.07 4.99 -12.33
N PHE A 227 -4.84 5.38 -12.66
CA PHE A 227 -4.04 4.72 -13.69
C PHE A 227 -3.73 3.26 -13.34
N THR A 228 -3.27 2.99 -12.11
CA THR A 228 -2.89 1.64 -11.67
C THR A 228 -4.09 0.72 -11.53
N THR A 229 -5.23 1.24 -11.10
CA THR A 229 -6.52 0.53 -11.11
C THR A 229 -6.94 0.18 -12.52
N PHE A 230 -6.94 1.16 -13.42
CA PHE A 230 -7.32 0.95 -14.82
C PHE A 230 -6.40 -0.04 -15.52
N PHE A 231 -5.09 0.07 -15.28
CA PHE A 231 -4.09 -0.87 -15.76
C PHE A 231 -4.38 -2.28 -15.22
N SER A 232 -4.59 -2.42 -13.92
CA SER A 232 -4.90 -3.70 -13.30
C SER A 232 -6.12 -4.38 -13.91
N ARG A 233 -7.16 -3.60 -14.22
CA ARG A 233 -8.35 -4.10 -14.91
C ARG A 233 -8.05 -4.55 -16.34
N ILE A 234 -7.26 -3.80 -17.11
CA ILE A 234 -6.92 -4.19 -18.49
C ILE A 234 -6.15 -5.52 -18.53
N PHE A 235 -5.29 -5.75 -17.54
CA PHE A 235 -4.44 -6.94 -17.48
C PHE A 235 -4.99 -8.07 -16.62
N GLY A 236 -6.23 -7.94 -16.10
CA GLY A 236 -6.88 -8.97 -15.27
C GLY A 236 -6.10 -9.31 -13.99
N LEU A 237 -5.47 -8.30 -13.36
CA LEU A 237 -4.71 -8.49 -12.13
C LEU A 237 -5.66 -8.74 -10.95
N ILE A 238 -5.51 -9.90 -10.32
CA ILE A 238 -6.28 -10.32 -9.14
C ILE A 238 -5.27 -10.77 -8.05
N PRO A 239 -5.14 -10.03 -6.94
CA PRO A 239 -5.74 -8.71 -6.66
C PRO A 239 -5.16 -7.62 -7.57
N GLY A 240 -5.93 -6.56 -7.81
CA GLY A 240 -5.45 -5.42 -8.60
C GLY A 240 -4.31 -4.69 -7.88
N ILE A 241 -3.41 -4.06 -8.64
CA ILE A 241 -2.35 -3.21 -8.11
C ILE A 241 -2.90 -1.81 -7.83
N LEU A 242 -2.74 -1.34 -6.61
CA LEU A 242 -3.12 -0.02 -6.15
C LEU A 242 -1.92 0.71 -5.58
N TYR A 243 -1.47 1.70 -6.33
CA TYR A 243 -0.38 2.55 -5.89
C TYR A 243 -0.82 4.02 -5.91
N GLY A 244 -0.38 4.76 -4.89
CA GLY A 244 -0.59 6.20 -4.73
C GLY A 244 -1.52 6.53 -3.56
N VAL A 245 -1.02 7.05 -2.44
CA VAL A 245 -1.90 7.50 -1.36
C VAL A 245 -2.24 8.98 -1.56
N PRO A 246 -3.50 9.37 -1.82
CA PRO A 246 -3.86 10.73 -2.22
C PRO A 246 -3.68 11.75 -1.11
N GLY A 247 -3.58 11.31 0.15
CA GLY A 247 -3.27 12.17 1.28
C GLY A 247 -2.13 11.59 2.10
N GLY A 248 -1.46 12.46 2.83
CA GLY A 248 -0.43 12.05 3.77
C GLY A 248 -0.20 13.10 4.84
N VAL A 249 0.46 12.69 5.92
CA VAL A 249 0.95 13.61 6.93
C VAL A 249 2.29 14.21 6.48
N ASP A 250 2.28 15.53 6.31
CA ASP A 250 3.46 16.34 6.07
C ASP A 250 4.02 16.86 7.40
N ILE A 251 5.30 16.59 7.65
CA ILE A 251 6.01 16.98 8.86
C ILE A 251 7.25 17.74 8.42
N ASP A 252 7.41 18.96 8.92
CA ASP A 252 8.61 19.75 8.68
C ASP A 252 9.84 19.11 9.34
N MET A 253 10.70 18.56 8.49
CA MET A 253 11.94 17.87 8.85
C MET A 253 13.18 18.56 8.27
N GLU A 254 13.07 19.76 7.70
CA GLU A 254 14.18 20.41 6.98
C GLU A 254 15.40 20.64 7.88
N ASN A 255 15.16 20.97 9.15
CA ASN A 255 16.20 21.24 10.14
C ASN A 255 16.45 20.08 11.13
N GLU A 256 15.88 18.90 10.88
CA GLU A 256 15.93 17.78 11.81
C GLU A 256 17.04 16.76 11.47
N PRO A 257 17.60 16.06 12.47
CA PRO A 257 18.54 14.99 12.19
C PRO A 257 17.91 13.90 11.32
N ARG A 258 18.64 13.44 10.30
CA ARG A 258 18.22 12.33 9.40
C ARG A 258 17.72 11.08 10.14
N PHE A 259 18.22 10.84 11.36
CA PHE A 259 17.75 9.74 12.19
C PHE A 259 16.24 9.82 12.50
N ARG A 260 15.68 11.02 12.72
CA ARG A 260 14.24 11.18 12.99
C ARG A 260 13.39 10.82 11.77
N GLU A 261 13.86 11.14 10.57
CA GLU A 261 13.23 10.73 9.32
C GLU A 261 13.19 9.20 9.18
N VAL A 262 14.31 8.52 9.50
CA VAL A 262 14.38 7.05 9.53
C VAL A 262 13.40 6.48 10.56
N VAL A 263 13.28 7.08 11.74
CA VAL A 263 12.32 6.63 12.77
C VAL A 263 10.88 6.73 12.27
N LEU A 264 10.49 7.81 11.57
CA LEU A 264 9.15 7.91 10.98
C LEU A 264 8.89 6.79 9.97
N ILE A 265 9.87 6.52 9.08
CA ILE A 265 9.79 5.43 8.10
C ILE A 265 9.59 4.08 8.81
N VAL A 266 10.44 3.76 9.78
CA VAL A 266 10.38 2.50 10.52
C VAL A 266 9.04 2.35 11.24
N VAL A 267 8.55 3.40 11.89
CA VAL A 267 7.26 3.35 12.59
C VAL A 267 6.12 3.10 11.60
N THR A 268 6.10 3.75 10.44
CA THR A 268 5.07 3.48 9.43
C THR A 268 5.12 2.05 8.94
N ILE A 269 6.30 1.53 8.58
CA ILE A 269 6.45 0.15 8.12
C ILE A 269 6.03 -0.85 9.21
N VAL A 270 6.41 -0.63 10.46
CA VAL A 270 5.99 -1.48 11.58
C VAL A 270 4.47 -1.49 11.72
N VAL A 271 3.81 -0.34 11.60
CA VAL A 271 2.35 -0.24 11.68
C VAL A 271 1.67 -0.94 10.50
N LEU A 272 2.15 -0.73 9.27
CA LEU A 272 1.61 -1.41 8.08
C LEU A 272 1.75 -2.94 8.21
N VAL A 273 2.95 -3.42 8.54
CA VAL A 273 3.20 -4.86 8.75
C VAL A 273 2.33 -5.40 9.88
N SER A 274 2.16 -4.65 10.98
CA SER A 274 1.30 -5.09 12.10
C SER A 274 -0.18 -5.19 11.71
N ILE A 275 -0.69 -4.25 10.90
CA ILE A 275 -2.07 -4.29 10.40
C ILE A 275 -2.26 -5.48 9.45
N GLY A 276 -1.32 -5.68 8.53
CA GLY A 276 -1.39 -6.79 7.59
C GLY A 276 -1.33 -8.16 8.28
N LEU A 277 -0.37 -8.34 9.20
CA LEU A 277 -0.26 -9.54 10.01
C LEU A 277 -1.47 -9.72 10.93
N GLY A 278 -2.03 -8.64 11.47
CA GLY A 278 -3.24 -8.67 12.28
C GLY A 278 -4.45 -9.15 11.48
N GLY A 279 -4.68 -8.60 10.29
CA GLY A 279 -5.75 -9.04 9.38
C GLY A 279 -5.59 -10.52 8.99
N TRP A 280 -4.38 -10.93 8.64
CA TRP A 280 -4.08 -12.31 8.28
C TRP A 280 -4.22 -13.29 9.45
N GLY A 281 -3.83 -12.87 10.65
CA GLY A 281 -4.00 -13.62 11.89
C GLY A 281 -5.47 -13.81 12.28
N VAL A 282 -6.32 -12.80 12.06
CA VAL A 282 -7.77 -12.93 12.24
C VAL A 282 -8.33 -13.99 11.29
N VAL A 283 -7.91 -14.01 10.03
CA VAL A 283 -8.37 -15.01 9.05
C VAL A 283 -7.92 -16.42 9.45
N ALA A 284 -6.65 -16.59 9.85
CA ALA A 284 -6.18 -17.89 10.37
C ALA A 284 -6.96 -18.35 11.61
N TRP A 285 -7.27 -17.43 12.52
CA TRP A 285 -8.07 -17.74 13.69
C TRP A 285 -9.49 -18.16 13.32
N LEU A 286 -10.15 -17.44 12.40
CA LEU A 286 -11.48 -17.80 11.91
C LEU A 286 -11.47 -19.18 11.25
N HIS A 287 -10.49 -19.46 10.39
CA HIS A 287 -10.34 -20.77 9.75
C HIS A 287 -10.15 -21.89 10.77
N ALA A 288 -9.32 -21.68 11.79
CA ALA A 288 -9.07 -22.66 12.85
C ALA A 288 -10.29 -22.92 13.76
N VAL A 289 -11.18 -21.93 13.91
CA VAL A 289 -12.43 -22.09 14.67
C VAL A 289 -13.55 -22.68 13.78
N GLY A 290 -13.45 -22.52 12.46
CA GLY A 290 -14.48 -22.87 11.51
C GLY A 290 -14.70 -24.36 11.27
N ASP A 291 -13.79 -25.21 11.75
CA ASP A 291 -13.94 -26.68 11.74
C ASP A 291 -14.94 -27.19 12.80
N LYS A 292 -15.52 -26.29 13.60
CA LYS A 292 -16.55 -26.63 14.57
C LYS A 292 -17.93 -26.61 13.92
N ASP A 293 -18.68 -27.67 14.15
CA ASP A 293 -20.07 -27.78 13.76
C ASP A 293 -20.92 -26.73 14.49
N LEU A 294 -21.72 -25.99 13.71
CA LEU A 294 -22.64 -24.97 14.21
C LEU A 294 -24.07 -25.30 13.79
N SER A 295 -25.03 -25.03 14.69
CA SER A 295 -26.45 -25.07 14.35
C SER A 295 -26.77 -24.06 13.25
N VAL A 296 -27.75 -24.36 12.41
CA VAL A 296 -28.20 -23.50 11.30
C VAL A 296 -28.53 -22.07 11.76
N THR A 297 -29.23 -21.91 12.90
CA THR A 297 -29.57 -20.59 13.44
C THR A 297 -28.33 -19.77 13.84
N ALA A 298 -27.29 -20.43 14.37
CA ALA A 298 -26.03 -19.77 14.68
C ALA A 298 -25.28 -19.37 13.39
N LEU A 299 -25.37 -20.20 12.35
CA LEU A 299 -24.76 -19.94 11.04
C LEU A 299 -25.41 -18.75 10.32
N GLU A 300 -26.74 -18.64 10.36
CA GLU A 300 -27.47 -17.49 9.77
C GLU A 300 -27.06 -16.16 10.42
N PHE A 301 -26.79 -16.15 11.73
CA PHE A 301 -26.37 -14.95 12.43
C PHE A 301 -24.85 -14.67 12.30
N ALA A 302 -24.01 -15.69 12.50
CA ALA A 302 -22.55 -15.54 12.54
C ALA A 302 -21.91 -15.54 11.15
N GLY A 303 -22.49 -16.25 10.18
CA GLY A 303 -21.96 -16.43 8.83
C GLY A 303 -21.59 -15.12 8.14
N PRO A 304 -22.52 -14.15 8.03
CA PRO A 304 -22.22 -12.85 7.41
C PRO A 304 -21.09 -12.08 8.10
N LEU A 305 -21.03 -12.13 9.44
CA LEU A 305 -19.98 -11.46 10.21
C LEU A 305 -18.62 -12.11 10.01
N VAL A 306 -18.57 -13.45 9.92
CA VAL A 306 -17.34 -14.20 9.66
C VAL A 306 -16.86 -13.97 8.23
N ALA A 307 -17.74 -14.07 7.23
CA ALA A 307 -17.40 -13.80 5.83
C ALA A 307 -16.82 -12.39 5.64
N LEU A 308 -17.41 -11.42 6.34
CA LEU A 308 -16.99 -10.03 6.33
C LEU A 308 -15.64 -9.83 7.05
N ALA A 309 -15.45 -10.46 8.21
CA ALA A 309 -14.18 -10.43 8.93
C ALA A 309 -13.06 -11.10 8.14
N GLN A 310 -13.36 -12.20 7.44
CA GLN A 310 -12.44 -12.89 6.53
C GLN A 310 -12.06 -12.00 5.34
N THR A 311 -13.06 -11.40 4.68
CA THR A 311 -12.85 -10.48 3.55
C THR A 311 -12.03 -9.26 3.96
N MET A 312 -12.38 -8.64 5.09
CA MET A 312 -11.64 -7.50 5.64
C MET A 312 -10.22 -7.89 6.03
N GLY A 313 -10.03 -9.04 6.67
CA GLY A 313 -8.72 -9.51 7.12
C GLY A 313 -7.76 -9.76 5.94
N LEU A 314 -8.25 -10.40 4.87
CA LEU A 314 -7.47 -10.59 3.63
C LEU A 314 -7.22 -9.26 2.91
N ALA A 315 -8.22 -8.36 2.84
CA ALA A 315 -8.05 -7.03 2.27
C ALA A 315 -6.96 -6.22 3.01
N LEU A 316 -6.99 -6.20 4.35
CA LEU A 316 -5.99 -5.51 5.16
C LEU A 316 -4.59 -6.10 4.96
N MET A 317 -4.47 -7.42 4.89
CA MET A 317 -3.21 -8.10 4.62
C MET A 317 -2.66 -7.68 3.25
N VAL A 318 -3.43 -7.86 2.18
CA VAL A 318 -3.02 -7.55 0.80
C VAL A 318 -2.61 -6.09 0.67
N LEU A 319 -3.49 -5.17 1.08
CA LEU A 319 -3.26 -3.74 0.92
C LEU A 319 -2.11 -3.23 1.78
N ALA A 320 -1.94 -3.73 3.00
CA ALA A 320 -0.83 -3.32 3.86
C ALA A 320 0.52 -3.80 3.30
N LEU A 321 0.58 -5.05 2.81
CA LEU A 321 1.80 -5.61 2.23
C LEU A 321 2.17 -4.93 0.91
N GLU A 322 1.19 -4.68 0.06
CA GLU A 322 1.35 -3.95 -1.20
C GLU A 322 1.81 -2.50 -0.96
N THR A 323 1.13 -1.78 -0.05
CA THR A 323 1.51 -0.41 0.33
C THR A 323 2.93 -0.38 0.87
N ALA A 324 3.30 -1.33 1.75
CA ALA A 324 4.65 -1.41 2.29
C ALA A 324 5.70 -1.71 1.21
N PHE A 325 5.38 -2.58 0.24
CA PHE A 325 6.26 -2.89 -0.89
C PHE A 325 6.54 -1.65 -1.74
N PHE A 326 5.50 -0.93 -2.18
CA PHE A 326 5.69 0.25 -3.02
C PHE A 326 6.28 1.44 -2.29
N GLU A 327 5.92 1.67 -1.02
CA GLU A 327 6.54 2.72 -0.20
C GLU A 327 8.02 2.44 0.06
N MET A 328 8.44 1.18 0.10
CA MET A 328 9.84 0.79 0.26
C MET A 328 10.60 0.67 -1.06
N ALA A 329 9.94 0.77 -2.22
CA ALA A 329 10.64 0.88 -3.49
C ALA A 329 11.51 2.16 -3.48
N PRO A 330 12.78 2.13 -3.91
CA PRO A 330 13.74 3.22 -3.71
C PRO A 330 13.60 4.35 -4.73
N VAL A 331 12.41 4.93 -4.88
CA VAL A 331 12.14 6.05 -5.80
C VAL A 331 12.32 7.39 -5.07
N ALA A 332 12.62 8.49 -5.78
CA ALA A 332 13.09 9.76 -5.19
C ALA A 332 12.22 10.33 -4.04
N TYR A 333 10.91 10.03 -4.02
CA TYR A 333 9.93 10.58 -3.07
C TYR A 333 9.32 9.56 -2.10
N THR A 334 9.68 8.28 -2.20
CA THR A 334 9.13 7.23 -1.32
C THR A 334 9.94 7.10 -0.03
N MET A 335 9.39 6.38 0.95
CA MET A 335 10.13 6.01 2.17
C MET A 335 11.41 5.21 1.85
N GLY A 336 11.32 4.28 0.91
CA GLY A 336 12.43 3.48 0.43
C GLY A 336 13.57 4.32 -0.15
N GLY A 337 13.25 5.35 -0.94
CA GLY A 337 14.28 6.21 -1.53
C GLY A 337 15.03 7.03 -0.48
N ARG A 338 14.31 7.55 0.52
CA ARG A 338 14.91 8.25 1.67
C ARG A 338 15.84 7.32 2.46
N LEU A 339 15.37 6.11 2.77
CA LEU A 339 16.15 5.13 3.51
C LEU A 339 17.38 4.65 2.73
N PHE A 340 17.24 4.42 1.42
CA PHE A 340 18.35 4.03 0.54
C PHE A 340 19.45 5.09 0.48
N ARG A 341 19.08 6.38 0.37
CA ARG A 341 20.03 7.50 0.41
C ARG A 341 20.74 7.64 1.75
N TRP A 342 20.09 7.24 2.85
CA TRP A 342 20.71 7.23 4.17
C TRP A 342 21.67 6.05 4.34
N ASN A 343 21.20 4.83 4.06
CA ASN A 343 21.98 3.61 4.13
C ASN A 343 21.35 2.51 3.26
N ALA A 344 21.98 2.17 2.14
CA ALA A 344 21.50 1.15 1.21
C ALA A 344 21.36 -0.25 1.86
N LEU A 345 22.22 -0.59 2.82
CA LEU A 345 22.11 -1.86 3.53
C LEU A 345 20.90 -1.87 4.47
N ALA A 346 20.67 -0.77 5.20
CA ALA A 346 19.48 -0.64 6.03
C ALA A 346 18.20 -0.74 5.18
N TRP A 347 18.17 -0.07 4.02
CA TRP A 347 17.09 -0.24 3.06
C TRP A 347 16.88 -1.70 2.64
N ALA A 348 17.95 -2.40 2.26
CA ALA A 348 17.85 -3.81 1.85
C ALA A 348 17.30 -4.71 2.97
N ILE A 349 17.69 -4.46 4.24
CA ILE A 349 17.19 -5.19 5.41
C ILE A 349 15.67 -5.04 5.57
N PHE A 350 15.09 -3.87 5.28
CA PHE A 350 13.65 -3.67 5.35
C PHE A 350 12.93 -4.08 4.07
N PHE A 351 13.50 -3.80 2.90
CA PHE A 351 12.85 -4.03 1.62
C PHE A 351 12.80 -5.52 1.24
N ALA A 352 13.86 -6.28 1.52
CA ALA A 352 13.93 -7.68 1.11
C ALA A 352 12.86 -8.56 1.79
N PRO A 353 12.61 -8.49 3.12
CA PRO A 353 11.54 -9.27 3.75
C PRO A 353 10.14 -8.90 3.24
N ILE A 354 9.87 -7.61 3.02
CA ILE A 354 8.58 -7.13 2.49
C ILE A 354 8.39 -7.62 1.05
N THR A 355 9.42 -7.50 0.21
CA THR A 355 9.40 -7.99 -1.18
C THR A 355 9.25 -9.49 -1.24
N PHE A 356 9.93 -10.23 -0.35
CA PHE A 356 9.80 -11.67 -0.24
C PHE A 356 8.37 -12.07 0.12
N ALA A 357 7.78 -11.44 1.15
CA ALA A 357 6.40 -11.70 1.52
C ALA A 357 5.44 -11.32 0.38
N PHE A 358 5.65 -10.19 -0.29
CA PHE A 358 4.83 -9.76 -1.43
C PHE A 358 4.87 -10.78 -2.58
N LEU A 359 6.06 -11.25 -2.95
CA LEU A 359 6.21 -12.30 -3.96
C LEU A 359 5.63 -13.62 -3.51
N HIS A 360 5.96 -14.08 -2.30
CA HIS A 360 5.62 -15.42 -1.84
C HIS A 360 4.15 -15.57 -1.42
N VAL A 361 3.49 -14.49 -1.00
CA VAL A 361 2.07 -14.54 -0.58
C VAL A 361 1.14 -14.11 -1.71
N ILE A 362 1.50 -13.07 -2.48
CA ILE A 362 0.56 -12.47 -3.44
C ILE A 362 0.86 -12.90 -4.88
N LEU A 363 2.11 -12.86 -5.33
CA LEU A 363 2.42 -13.02 -6.77
C LEU A 363 2.77 -14.44 -7.20
N ASN A 364 3.39 -15.23 -6.33
CA ASN A 364 3.90 -16.56 -6.61
C ASN A 364 3.84 -17.47 -5.37
N PRO A 365 2.63 -17.85 -4.92
CA PRO A 365 2.45 -18.70 -3.75
C PRO A 365 2.90 -20.16 -3.97
N GLU A 366 2.84 -20.65 -5.21
CA GLU A 366 3.00 -22.09 -5.47
C GLU A 366 4.06 -22.44 -6.52
N SER A 367 4.42 -21.54 -7.43
CA SER A 367 5.28 -21.92 -8.58
C SER A 367 6.77 -21.90 -8.25
N GLN A 368 7.48 -22.86 -8.84
CA GLN A 368 8.91 -23.07 -8.66
C GLN A 368 9.70 -22.70 -9.93
N TYR A 369 10.94 -22.25 -9.74
CA TYR A 369 11.92 -21.98 -10.80
C TYR A 369 11.37 -21.10 -11.94
N LEU A 370 11.37 -21.63 -13.17
CA LEU A 370 10.93 -20.92 -14.36
C LEU A 370 9.41 -20.82 -14.46
N ASP A 371 8.66 -21.71 -13.80
CA ASP A 371 7.19 -21.68 -13.80
C ASP A 371 6.66 -20.42 -13.10
N ALA A 372 7.46 -19.80 -12.23
CA ALA A 372 7.14 -18.51 -11.63
C ALA A 372 6.98 -17.39 -12.67
N PHE A 373 7.65 -17.46 -13.83
CA PHE A 373 7.47 -16.51 -14.93
C PHE A 373 6.23 -16.81 -15.79
N SER A 374 5.52 -17.90 -15.51
CA SER A 374 4.19 -18.14 -16.09
C SER A 374 3.10 -17.45 -15.26
N GLN A 375 3.40 -17.04 -14.02
CA GLN A 375 2.48 -16.28 -13.18
C GLN A 375 2.36 -14.85 -13.70
N ILE A 376 1.14 -14.45 -14.04
CA ILE A 376 0.84 -13.14 -14.66
C ILE A 376 1.35 -11.98 -13.78
N GLY A 377 1.20 -12.09 -12.46
CA GLY A 377 1.65 -11.09 -11.50
C GLY A 377 3.17 -10.90 -11.49
N VAL A 378 3.93 -12.00 -11.45
CA VAL A 378 5.40 -11.96 -11.51
C VAL A 378 5.86 -11.37 -12.84
N THR A 379 5.29 -11.82 -13.95
CA THR A 379 5.68 -11.39 -15.30
C THR A 379 5.40 -9.92 -15.54
N LEU A 380 4.24 -9.43 -15.09
CA LEU A 380 3.91 -8.01 -15.17
C LEU A 380 4.82 -7.16 -14.30
N LEU A 381 5.09 -7.58 -13.05
CA LEU A 381 6.03 -6.86 -12.17
C LEU A 381 7.42 -6.79 -12.78
N MET A 382 7.96 -7.92 -13.24
CA MET A 382 9.28 -7.99 -13.87
C MET A 382 9.34 -7.15 -15.14
N THR A 383 8.31 -7.22 -15.98
CA THR A 383 8.21 -6.43 -17.21
C THR A 383 8.17 -4.93 -16.89
N LEU A 384 7.40 -4.51 -15.89
CA LEU A 384 7.32 -3.10 -15.47
C LEU A 384 8.66 -2.60 -14.93
N VAL A 385 9.34 -3.39 -14.09
CA VAL A 385 10.65 -3.04 -13.53
C VAL A 385 11.72 -2.97 -14.63
N ILE A 386 11.72 -3.92 -15.57
CA ILE A 386 12.63 -3.91 -16.73
C ILE A 386 12.34 -2.70 -17.62
N LEU A 387 11.07 -2.42 -17.93
CA LEU A 387 10.67 -1.26 -18.72
C LEU A 387 11.11 0.04 -18.05
N LEU A 388 10.94 0.15 -16.74
CA LEU A 388 11.39 1.29 -15.95
C LEU A 388 12.92 1.43 -15.99
N ALA A 389 13.66 0.33 -15.88
CA ALA A 389 15.11 0.33 -16.00
C ALA A 389 15.58 0.79 -17.39
N VAL A 390 14.98 0.24 -18.45
CA VAL A 390 15.27 0.60 -19.84
C VAL A 390 14.93 2.07 -20.10
N ALA A 391 13.77 2.54 -19.65
CA ALA A 391 13.36 3.93 -19.79
C ALA A 391 14.34 4.88 -19.06
N THR A 392 14.73 4.53 -17.83
CA THR A 392 15.69 5.32 -17.05
C THR A 392 17.06 5.38 -17.74
N ALA A 393 17.56 4.24 -18.23
CA ALA A 393 18.82 4.16 -18.97
C ALA A 393 18.76 4.93 -20.30
N PHE A 394 17.62 4.86 -21.01
CA PHE A 394 17.40 5.59 -22.25
C PHE A 394 17.39 7.10 -22.05
N ILE A 395 16.64 7.61 -21.06
CA ILE A 395 16.61 9.04 -20.73
C ILE A 395 18.01 9.51 -20.31
N TRP A 396 18.71 8.71 -19.48
CA TRP A 396 20.09 9.02 -19.09
C TRP A 396 21.02 9.14 -20.30
N ALA A 397 21.00 8.15 -21.20
CA ALA A 397 21.82 8.13 -22.41
C ALA A 397 21.47 9.32 -23.32
N PHE A 398 20.18 9.55 -23.57
CA PHE A 398 19.69 10.65 -24.40
C PHE A 398 20.18 12.01 -23.87
N LEU A 399 20.01 12.29 -22.58
CA LEU A 399 20.43 13.56 -21.98
C LEU A 399 21.95 13.72 -21.97
N THR A 400 22.69 12.63 -21.82
CA THR A 400 24.16 12.64 -21.82
C THR A 400 24.72 12.89 -23.22
N PHE A 401 24.21 12.20 -24.25
CA PHE A 401 24.68 12.35 -25.62
C PHE A 401 24.20 13.64 -26.29
N ALA A 402 23.10 14.22 -25.83
CA ALA A 402 22.59 15.48 -26.36
C ALA A 402 23.35 16.72 -25.84
N GLU A 403 24.34 16.60 -24.95
CA GLU A 403 25.12 17.75 -24.46
C GLU A 403 25.99 18.36 -25.57
N PRO A 404 25.71 19.60 -26.03
CA PRO A 404 26.67 20.29 -26.88
C PRO A 404 27.97 20.47 -26.11
N PRO A 405 29.14 20.39 -26.77
CA PRO A 405 30.43 20.59 -26.12
C PRO A 405 30.39 21.89 -25.34
N ARG A 406 30.64 21.85 -24.03
CA ARG A 406 30.70 23.07 -23.22
C ARG A 406 31.66 24.02 -23.92
N PRO A 407 31.23 25.24 -24.30
CA PRO A 407 32.14 26.20 -24.90
C PRO A 407 33.29 26.39 -23.91
N LYS A 408 34.52 26.09 -24.36
CA LYS A 408 35.72 26.27 -23.55
C LYS A 408 35.69 27.71 -23.07
N THR A 409 35.43 27.91 -21.78
CA THR A 409 35.48 29.26 -21.21
C THR A 409 36.87 29.79 -21.55
N PRO A 410 36.99 30.93 -22.26
CA PRO A 410 38.29 31.52 -22.51
C PRO A 410 39.00 31.63 -21.15
N PRO A 411 40.30 31.30 -21.08
CA PRO A 411 41.05 31.40 -19.83
C PRO A 411 40.73 32.75 -19.22
N ALA A 412 40.24 32.74 -17.97
CA ALA A 412 39.79 33.95 -17.30
C ALA A 412 40.89 35.01 -17.48
N PRO A 413 40.57 36.21 -18.00
CA PRO A 413 41.57 37.26 -18.14
C PRO A 413 42.22 37.45 -16.77
N ASN A 414 43.56 37.32 -16.71
CA ASN A 414 44.36 37.39 -15.49
C ASN A 414 43.77 38.46 -14.56
N ARG A 415 43.03 38.03 -13.53
CA ARG A 415 42.57 38.98 -12.52
C ARG A 415 43.84 39.49 -11.85
N PRO A 416 44.09 40.81 -11.82
CA PRO A 416 45.17 41.35 -11.01
C PRO A 416 45.00 40.82 -9.57
N PRO A 417 46.11 40.51 -8.87
CA PRO A 417 46.06 39.98 -7.52
C PRO A 417 45.17 40.87 -6.66
N GLN A 418 44.20 40.25 -5.97
CA GLN A 418 43.33 41.00 -5.08
C GLN A 418 44.20 41.70 -4.03
N PRO A 419 43.99 43.02 -3.78
CA PRO A 419 44.69 43.71 -2.71
C PRO A 419 44.45 42.94 -1.41
N ILE A 420 45.53 42.66 -0.69
CA ILE A 420 45.47 42.05 0.65
C ILE A 420 44.59 42.96 1.49
N GLN A 421 43.36 42.51 1.78
CA GLN A 421 42.48 43.23 2.69
C GLN A 421 43.14 43.17 4.07
N SER A 422 43.51 44.34 4.57
CA SER A 422 44.04 44.51 5.92
C SER A 422 42.99 44.01 6.91
N PRO A 423 43.38 43.32 8.01
CA PRO A 423 42.46 42.94 9.06
C PRO A 423 41.72 44.19 9.55
N GLN A 424 40.38 44.16 9.58
CA GLN A 424 39.62 45.23 10.21
C GLN A 424 39.86 45.21 11.73
N PRO A 425 40.13 46.37 12.35
CA PRO A 425 40.41 46.50 13.78
C PRO A 425 39.19 46.26 14.68
#